data_AF-A0A7V5BZM5-F1
#
_entry.id   AF-A0A7V5BZM5-F1
#
_cell.length_a   1.000
_cell.length_b   1.000
_cell.length_c   1.000
_cell.angle_alpha   90.00
_cell.angle_beta   90.00
_cell.angle_gamma   90.00
#
_symmetry.space_group_name_H-M   'P 1'
#
loop_
_entity.id
_entity.type
_entity.pdbx_description
1 polymer ?
#
loop_
_entity_poly.entity_id
_entity_poly.type
_entity_poly.pdbx_seq_one_letter_code
_entity_poly.pdbx_strand_id
1 'polypeptide(L)'
;MTRKRILLALAVGLVAAACGGAGTPTTTAPPATTTTQPPTATTTEPPGPPRGPAAVEADDQEGDGTAIVVARVELPAPGFIAVHADADGAPGPVIGHSDLLPAGESTDVVVTLD
;
A
#
# COMPACT_ATOMS: atom_id res chain seq x y z
N MET A 1 12.62 32.60 -20.72
CA MET A 1 13.10 31.64 -19.70
C MET A 1 13.45 32.42 -18.44
N THR A 2 12.57 32.44 -17.45
CA THR A 2 12.78 33.22 -16.22
C THR A 2 12.55 32.29 -15.03
N ARG A 3 13.64 31.70 -14.53
CA ARG A 3 13.61 30.77 -13.39
C ARG A 3 13.42 31.57 -12.10
N LYS A 4 12.22 31.54 -11.53
CA LYS A 4 11.92 32.13 -10.24
C LYS A 4 12.33 31.15 -9.14
N ARG A 5 13.51 31.37 -8.56
CA ARG A 5 14.03 30.60 -7.41
C ARG A 5 13.21 30.95 -6.17
N ILE A 6 12.32 30.04 -5.76
CA ILE A 6 11.62 30.14 -4.48
C ILE A 6 12.45 29.35 -3.47
N LEU A 7 13.18 30.07 -2.62
CA LEU A 7 13.62 29.55 -1.33
C LEU A 7 12.37 29.19 -0.55
N LEU A 8 12.18 27.91 -0.20
CA LEU A 8 11.25 27.56 0.87
C LEU A 8 12.02 26.87 1.99
N ALA A 9 11.88 27.48 3.16
CA ALA A 9 12.69 27.27 4.34
C ALA A 9 12.40 25.91 4.98
N LEU A 10 13.49 25.25 5.37
CA LEU A 10 13.51 24.14 6.30
C LEU A 10 12.97 24.64 7.66
N ALA A 11 11.73 24.31 7.99
CA ALA A 11 11.16 24.51 9.31
C ALA A 11 11.07 23.15 10.02
N VAL A 12 12.11 22.83 10.79
CA VAL A 12 12.10 21.75 11.77
C VAL A 12 11.20 22.19 12.93
N GLY A 13 10.07 21.51 13.09
CA GLY A 13 9.16 21.66 14.23
C GLY A 13 9.00 20.33 14.95
N LEU A 14 9.81 20.10 15.99
CA LEU A 14 9.60 19.01 16.95
C LEU A 14 8.46 19.42 17.89
N VAL A 15 7.28 18.80 17.74
CA VAL A 15 6.18 18.92 18.70
C VAL A 15 6.01 17.57 19.41
N ALA A 16 6.51 17.51 20.64
CA ALA A 16 6.17 16.45 21.58
C ALA A 16 4.78 16.76 22.16
N ALA A 17 3.74 16.12 21.63
CA ALA A 17 2.42 16.10 22.23
C ALA A 17 2.23 14.79 22.99
N ALA A 18 2.52 14.82 24.30
CA ALA A 18 2.01 13.84 25.23
C ALA A 18 0.52 14.12 25.46
N CYS A 19 -0.36 13.21 25.03
CA CYS A 19 -1.72 13.12 25.54
C CYS A 19 -2.05 11.64 25.75
N GLY A 20 -2.09 11.24 27.01
CA GLY A 20 -2.74 10.01 27.45
C GLY A 20 -4.25 10.11 27.22
N GLY A 21 -4.82 8.98 26.83
CA GLY A 21 -6.25 8.82 26.63
C GLY A 21 -6.57 7.35 26.49
N ALA A 22 -6.58 6.63 27.62
CA ALA A 22 -7.18 5.31 27.71
C ALA A 22 -8.71 5.45 27.52
N GLY A 23 -9.15 5.42 26.26
CA GLY A 23 -10.55 5.25 25.89
C GLY A 23 -10.71 3.85 25.33
N THR A 24 -11.02 2.87 26.19
CA THR A 24 -11.58 1.59 25.74
C THR A 24 -12.91 1.88 25.04
N PRO A 25 -13.08 1.58 23.75
CA PRO A 25 -14.43 1.47 23.22
C PRO A 25 -15.06 0.25 23.88
N THR A 26 -15.97 0.48 24.83
CA THR A 26 -16.96 -0.52 25.22
C THR A 26 -17.90 -0.69 24.01
N THR A 27 -17.44 -1.43 23.02
CA THR A 27 -18.30 -1.98 21.98
C THR A 27 -18.95 -3.20 22.60
N THR A 28 -20.17 -3.03 23.07
CA THR A 28 -21.10 -4.12 23.36
C THR A 28 -21.13 -5.05 22.15
N ALA A 29 -20.38 -6.15 22.23
CA ALA A 29 -20.44 -7.20 21.24
C ALA A 29 -21.87 -7.75 21.25
N PRO A 30 -22.55 -7.88 20.09
CA PRO A 30 -23.78 -8.65 20.02
C PRO A 30 -23.51 -10.07 20.55
N PRO A 31 -24.48 -10.74 21.20
CA PRO A 31 -24.27 -12.08 21.71
C PRO A 31 -23.78 -12.95 20.55
N ALA A 32 -22.57 -13.52 20.71
CA ALA A 32 -22.02 -14.47 19.78
C ALA A 32 -23.04 -15.60 19.63
N THR A 33 -23.71 -15.66 18.48
CA THR A 33 -24.40 -16.87 18.07
C THR A 33 -23.33 -17.94 17.96
N THR A 34 -23.23 -18.78 19.00
CA THR A 34 -22.38 -19.97 19.00
C THR A 34 -22.98 -20.96 18.02
N THR A 35 -22.73 -20.76 16.74
CA THR A 35 -22.78 -21.85 15.78
C THR A 35 -21.61 -22.73 16.15
N THR A 36 -21.86 -23.96 16.60
CA THR A 36 -20.85 -24.98 16.80
C THR A 36 -20.10 -25.19 15.48
N GLN A 37 -18.99 -24.48 15.29
CA GLN A 37 -18.04 -24.76 14.23
C GLN A 37 -17.48 -26.16 14.54
N PRO A 38 -17.69 -27.18 13.69
CA PRO A 38 -17.00 -28.46 13.86
C PRO A 38 -15.50 -28.18 13.95
N PRO A 39 -14.74 -28.93 14.78
CA PRO A 39 -13.32 -28.68 14.98
C PRO A 39 -12.65 -28.60 13.60
N THR A 40 -12.10 -27.44 13.26
CA THR A 40 -11.32 -27.24 12.04
C THR A 40 -10.25 -28.31 12.03
N ALA A 41 -10.44 -29.34 11.21
CA ALA A 41 -9.39 -30.29 10.92
C ALA A 41 -8.19 -29.47 10.46
N THR A 42 -7.07 -29.57 11.17
CA THR A 42 -5.78 -29.06 10.69
C THR A 42 -5.37 -29.92 9.50
N THR A 43 -5.99 -29.68 8.35
CA THR A 43 -5.48 -30.14 7.08
C THR A 43 -4.17 -29.41 6.88
N THR A 44 -3.05 -30.14 6.89
CA THR A 44 -1.75 -29.63 6.45
C THR A 44 -1.86 -29.33 4.95
N GLU A 45 -2.35 -28.14 4.62
CA GLU A 45 -2.18 -27.55 3.29
C GLU A 45 -0.67 -27.37 3.07
N PRO A 46 -0.12 -27.75 1.90
CA PRO A 46 1.23 -27.36 1.54
C PRO A 46 1.39 -25.86 1.79
N PRO A 47 2.51 -25.39 2.36
CA PRO A 47 2.69 -23.96 2.59
C PRO A 47 2.52 -23.23 1.25
N GLY A 48 1.55 -22.31 1.21
CA GLY A 48 1.31 -21.47 0.03
C GLY A 48 2.54 -20.62 -0.33
N PRO A 49 2.53 -19.95 -1.49
CA PRO A 49 3.66 -19.12 -1.90
C PRO A 49 3.97 -18.05 -0.85
N PRO A 50 5.24 -17.65 -0.73
CA PRO A 50 5.63 -16.61 0.21
C PRO A 50 4.87 -15.32 -0.13
N ARG A 51 4.25 -14.70 0.88
CA ARG A 51 3.44 -13.48 0.73
C ARG A 51 4.21 -12.20 1.07
N GLY A 52 5.47 -12.32 1.47
CA GLY A 52 6.32 -11.20 1.81
C GLY A 52 7.76 -11.66 2.15
N PRO A 53 8.69 -10.71 2.31
CA PRO A 53 8.50 -9.27 2.12
C PRO A 53 8.30 -8.90 0.64
N ALA A 54 7.58 -7.81 0.39
CA ALA A 54 7.48 -7.17 -0.91
C ALA A 54 7.83 -5.69 -0.73
N ALA A 55 8.42 -5.07 -1.75
CA ALA A 55 8.81 -3.67 -1.73
C ALA A 55 8.48 -2.99 -3.04
N VAL A 56 8.14 -1.71 -2.97
CA VAL A 56 7.89 -0.85 -4.12
C VAL A 56 8.60 0.48 -3.87
N GLU A 57 9.38 0.92 -4.85
CA GLU A 57 10.06 2.21 -4.87
C GLU A 57 9.57 2.97 -6.10
N ALA A 58 9.12 4.20 -5.88
CA ALA A 58 8.67 5.11 -6.93
C ALA A 58 9.28 6.48 -6.68
N ASP A 59 9.69 7.13 -7.76
CA ASP A 59 10.21 8.49 -7.73
C ASP A 59 9.11 9.51 -8.05
N ASP A 60 9.33 10.73 -7.56
CA ASP A 60 8.52 11.89 -7.95
C ASP A 60 8.62 12.09 -9.46
N GLN A 61 7.47 12.17 -10.13
CA GLN A 61 7.38 12.30 -11.57
C GLN A 61 6.23 13.23 -11.98
N GLU A 62 6.43 13.94 -13.08
CA GLU A 62 5.36 14.66 -13.79
C GLU A 62 4.89 13.78 -14.95
N GLY A 63 3.57 13.66 -15.12
CA GLY A 63 2.95 12.84 -16.16
C GLY A 63 1.77 13.54 -16.82
N ASP A 64 1.28 12.96 -17.90
CA ASP A 64 0.08 13.41 -18.61
C ASP A 64 -1.22 12.78 -18.05
N GLY A 65 -1.09 11.95 -17.00
CA GLY A 65 -2.20 11.26 -16.35
C GLY A 65 -2.60 9.93 -17.00
N THR A 66 -1.85 9.44 -17.99
CA THR A 66 -2.19 8.19 -18.70
C THR A 66 -1.39 6.97 -18.22
N ALA A 67 -0.20 7.20 -17.66
CA ALA A 67 0.64 6.14 -17.12
C ALA A 67 1.58 6.68 -16.04
N ILE A 68 2.07 5.78 -15.20
CA ILE A 68 3.19 6.03 -14.28
C ILE A 68 4.29 5.00 -14.49
N VAL A 69 5.50 5.35 -14.07
CA VAL A 69 6.64 4.43 -14.04
C VAL A 69 7.03 4.16 -12.59
N VAL A 70 7.05 2.89 -12.21
CA VAL A 70 7.52 2.42 -10.91
C VAL A 70 8.98 2.02 -11.04
N ALA A 71 9.87 2.68 -10.29
CA ALA A 71 11.30 2.54 -10.44
C ALA A 71 11.79 1.13 -10.13
N ARG A 72 11.31 0.54 -9.02
CA ARG A 72 11.69 -0.79 -8.58
C ARG A 72 10.57 -1.48 -7.81
N VAL A 73 10.37 -2.75 -8.09
CA VAL A 73 9.46 -3.63 -7.37
C VAL A 73 10.17 -4.93 -7.04
N GLU A 74 10.08 -5.35 -5.78
CA GLU A 74 10.59 -6.65 -5.30
C GLU A 74 9.40 -7.51 -4.87
N LEU A 75 9.21 -8.66 -5.51
CA LEU A 75 8.13 -9.59 -5.20
C LEU A 75 8.64 -10.95 -4.69
N PRO A 76 8.03 -11.52 -3.64
CA PRO A 76 8.40 -12.84 -3.14
C PRO A 76 7.90 -14.00 -4.04
N ALA A 77 6.89 -13.72 -4.86
CA ALA A 77 6.25 -14.64 -5.80
C ALA A 77 5.66 -13.83 -6.98
N PRO A 78 5.33 -14.44 -8.13
CA PRO A 78 4.72 -13.71 -9.23
C PRO A 78 3.46 -12.95 -8.80
N GLY A 79 3.33 -11.70 -9.24
CA GLY A 79 2.29 -10.78 -8.78
C GLY A 79 2.14 -9.56 -9.68
N PHE A 80 1.42 -8.53 -9.24
CA PHE A 80 1.20 -7.31 -10.03
C PHE A 80 1.09 -6.09 -9.11
N ILE A 81 1.21 -4.91 -9.70
CA ILE A 81 1.06 -3.61 -9.01
C ILE A 81 -0.36 -3.11 -9.24
N ALA A 82 -1.02 -2.60 -8.20
CA ALA A 82 -2.29 -1.89 -8.30
C ALA A 82 -2.10 -0.44 -7.85
N VAL A 83 -2.52 0.51 -8.68
CA VAL A 83 -2.45 1.94 -8.40
C VAL A 83 -3.81 2.40 -7.92
N HIS A 84 -3.87 2.96 -6.71
CA HIS A 84 -5.08 3.55 -6.16
C HIS A 84 -5.04 5.07 -6.38
N ALA A 85 -6.18 5.66 -6.74
CA ALA A 85 -6.35 7.10 -6.68
C ALA A 85 -6.16 7.59 -5.24
N ASP A 86 -5.68 8.82 -5.06
CA ASP A 86 -5.72 9.45 -3.75
C ASP A 86 -7.17 9.84 -3.40
N ALA A 87 -7.56 9.52 -2.18
CA ALA A 87 -8.82 9.94 -1.58
C ALA A 87 -8.50 10.63 -0.25
N ASP A 88 -8.07 11.89 -0.33
CA ASP A 88 -7.73 12.73 0.81
C ASP A 88 -6.64 12.13 1.72
N GLY A 89 -5.58 11.58 1.11
CA GLY A 89 -4.48 10.93 1.82
C GLY A 89 -4.73 9.47 2.19
N ALA A 90 -5.87 8.89 1.78
CA ALA A 90 -6.16 7.46 1.87
C ALA A 90 -6.22 6.82 0.47
N PRO A 91 -5.99 5.50 0.36
CA PRO A 91 -6.20 4.79 -0.90
C PRO A 91 -7.69 4.82 -1.31
N GLY A 92 -7.96 5.42 -2.47
CA GLY A 92 -9.24 5.44 -3.15
C GLY A 92 -9.44 4.21 -4.06
N PRO A 93 -10.28 4.31 -5.11
CA PRO A 93 -10.45 3.23 -6.10
C PRO A 93 -9.15 2.90 -6.86
N VAL A 94 -9.04 1.67 -7.36
CA VAL A 94 -7.95 1.29 -8.28
C VAL A 94 -8.18 1.97 -9.63
N ILE A 95 -7.17 2.68 -10.11
CA ILE A 95 -7.15 3.41 -11.39
C ILE A 95 -6.14 2.85 -12.38
N GLY A 96 -5.45 1.76 -12.05
CA GLY A 96 -4.49 1.14 -12.95
C GLY A 96 -3.86 -0.10 -12.34
N HIS A 97 -3.34 -0.97 -13.20
CA HIS A 97 -2.57 -2.13 -12.78
C HIS A 97 -1.45 -2.47 -13.78
N SER A 98 -0.36 -3.04 -13.28
CA SER A 98 0.68 -3.60 -14.15
C SER A 98 0.21 -4.91 -14.79
N ASP A 99 0.99 -5.38 -15.76
CA ASP A 99 0.99 -6.80 -16.12
C ASP A 99 1.53 -7.66 -14.98
N LEU A 100 1.40 -8.99 -15.13
CA LEU A 100 1.96 -9.95 -14.20
C LEU A 100 3.50 -9.90 -14.23
N LEU A 101 4.08 -9.53 -13.10
CA LEU A 101 5.51 -9.50 -12.85
C LEU A 101 6.00 -10.84 -12.27
N PRO A 102 7.23 -11.25 -12.59
CA PRO A 102 7.85 -12.43 -11.98
C PRO A 102 8.18 -12.19 -10.50
N ALA A 103 8.58 -13.27 -9.81
CA ALA A 103 9.22 -13.14 -8.50
C ALA A 103 10.62 -12.52 -8.64
N GLY A 104 11.07 -11.81 -7.62
CA GLY A 104 12.31 -11.05 -7.58
C GLY A 104 12.11 -9.59 -7.96
N GLU A 105 13.19 -8.97 -8.44
CA GLU A 105 13.22 -7.56 -8.81
C GLU A 105 12.69 -7.31 -10.23
N SER A 106 11.85 -6.30 -10.38
CA SER A 106 11.44 -5.69 -11.66
C SER A 106 11.67 -4.18 -11.58
N THR A 107 12.28 -3.59 -12.61
CA THR A 107 12.55 -2.15 -12.67
C THR A 107 11.82 -1.49 -13.83
N ASP A 108 11.65 -0.17 -13.77
CA ASP A 108 11.04 0.65 -14.82
C ASP A 108 9.67 0.11 -15.27
N VAL A 109 8.86 -0.33 -14.31
CA VAL A 109 7.56 -0.95 -14.58
C VAL A 109 6.55 0.12 -14.94
N VAL A 110 6.06 0.09 -16.17
CA VAL A 110 5.01 0.99 -16.65
C VAL A 110 3.64 0.48 -16.22
N VAL A 111 2.83 1.35 -15.64
CA VAL A 111 1.44 1.08 -15.28
C VAL A 111 0.53 2.08 -15.97
N THR A 112 -0.33 1.59 -16.85
CA THR A 112 -1.36 2.39 -17.52
C THR A 112 -2.50 2.71 -16.56
N LEU A 113 -3.02 3.94 -16.65
CA LEU A 113 -4.15 4.42 -15.88
C LEU A 113 -5.42 4.49 -16.75
N ASP A 114 -6.58 4.26 -16.14
CA ASP A 114 -7.93 4.34 -16.74
C ASP A 114 -8.78 5.42 -16.05
#